data_AF-A0A4Y7U6P5-F1
#
_entry.id   AF-A0A4Y7U6P5-F1
#
_cell.length_a   1.000
_cell.length_b   1.000
_cell.length_c   1.000
_cell.angle_alpha   90.00
_cell.angle_beta   90.00
_cell.angle_gamma   90.00
#
_symmetry.space_group_name_H-M   'P 1'
#
loop_
_entity.id
_entity.type
_entity.pdbx_description
1 polymer ?
#
loop_
_entity_poly.entity_id
_entity_poly.type
_entity_poly.pdbx_seq_one_letter_code
_entity_poly.pdbx_strand_id
1 'polypeptide(L)'
;MKESFLILFIIHCLAIKAQEQKHEKNAISSIIGIIDKRDLNCAAEIDRAKTDFKSKEVFYYIEPEGYLDINYKRHFPFLNELLKKKGIQFLASQEIEISSFWMETNNEKYSLITNCYYKASNELLNVKYGNNFIKKIEQTADSLYVVSRINDVFDYPNEVDAYCMIYPKAADFLDQKIQIKKDFFSNFKFPVGFIRLTDKRDFIAKTLFTINRDDKVSDIKINLEFENPQNQKFYNDIVNQLIHFIKNAKWKAAISSGVKVNSSFKINFYNEIM
;
A
#
# COMPACT_ATOMS: atom_id res chain seq x y z
N MET A 1 30.94 -1.05 -54.39
CA MET A 1 29.88 -0.27 -53.68
C MET A 1 28.95 -1.15 -52.84
N LYS A 2 28.52 -2.34 -53.28
CA LYS A 2 27.68 -3.26 -52.47
C LYS A 2 28.40 -3.89 -51.26
N GLU A 3 29.69 -4.21 -51.38
CA GLU A 3 30.46 -4.83 -50.29
C GLU A 3 30.70 -3.90 -49.10
N SER A 4 30.92 -2.60 -49.36
CA SER A 4 31.14 -1.60 -48.33
C SER A 4 29.90 -1.36 -47.46
N PHE A 5 28.70 -1.45 -48.03
CA PHE A 5 27.43 -1.36 -47.30
C PHE A 5 27.16 -2.60 -46.44
N LEU A 6 27.53 -3.79 -46.92
CA LEU A 6 27.40 -5.03 -46.14
C LEU A 6 28.27 -4.99 -44.89
N ILE A 7 29.52 -4.51 -45.01
CA ILE A 7 30.45 -4.36 -43.89
C ILE A 7 29.92 -3.35 -42.88
N LEU A 8 29.42 -2.19 -43.33
CA LEU A 8 28.84 -1.17 -42.44
C LEU A 8 27.61 -1.69 -41.69
N PHE A 9 26.76 -2.47 -42.36
CA PHE A 9 25.57 -3.08 -41.75
C PHE A 9 25.94 -4.13 -40.69
N ILE A 10 26.95 -4.97 -40.97
CA ILE A 10 27.46 -5.96 -40.00
C ILE A 10 28.07 -5.25 -38.78
N ILE A 11 28.86 -4.18 -38.97
CA ILE A 11 29.43 -3.40 -37.87
C ILE A 11 28.33 -2.75 -37.02
N HIS A 12 27.28 -2.21 -37.66
CA HIS A 12 26.15 -1.61 -36.94
C HIS A 12 25.37 -2.64 -36.11
N CYS A 13 25.09 -3.81 -36.68
CA CYS A 13 24.47 -4.93 -35.96
C CYS A 13 25.32 -5.42 -34.77
N LEU A 14 26.65 -5.48 -34.93
CA LEU A 14 27.57 -5.85 -33.85
C LEU A 14 27.63 -4.77 -32.76
N ALA A 15 27.60 -3.49 -33.13
CA ALA A 15 27.58 -2.38 -32.18
C ALA A 15 26.28 -2.33 -31.36
N ILE A 16 25.12 -2.58 -31.99
CA ILE A 16 23.82 -2.70 -31.30
C ILE A 16 23.84 -3.86 -30.31
N LYS A 17 24.29 -5.05 -30.74
CA LYS A 17 24.41 -6.23 -29.84
C LYS A 17 25.36 -5.97 -28.67
N ALA A 18 26.48 -5.29 -28.90
CA ALA A 18 27.43 -4.96 -27.84
C ALA A 18 26.86 -3.93 -26.85
N GLN A 19 26.06 -2.97 -27.33
CA GLN A 19 25.35 -2.02 -26.46
C GLN A 19 24.26 -2.71 -25.64
N GLU A 20 23.45 -3.57 -26.24
CA GLU A 20 22.43 -4.37 -25.54
C GLU A 20 23.07 -5.22 -24.44
N GLN A 21 24.15 -5.94 -24.75
CA GLN A 21 24.82 -6.81 -23.79
C GLN A 21 25.47 -6.02 -22.64
N LYS A 22 26.01 -4.82 -22.91
CA LYS A 22 26.55 -3.93 -21.87
C LYS A 22 25.44 -3.33 -20.99
N HIS A 23 24.29 -3.01 -21.58
CA HIS A 23 23.14 -2.47 -20.85
C HIS A 23 22.48 -3.53 -19.96
N GLU A 24 22.32 -4.76 -20.45
CA GLU A 24 21.84 -5.90 -19.66
C GLU A 24 22.79 -6.24 -18.50
N LYS A 25 24.10 -6.27 -18.76
CA LYS A 25 25.10 -6.61 -17.74
C LYS A 25 25.19 -5.54 -16.64
N ASN A 26 25.06 -4.27 -17.00
CA ASN A 26 25.05 -3.16 -16.05
C ASN A 26 23.72 -3.07 -15.27
N ALA A 27 22.58 -3.39 -15.90
CA ALA A 27 21.29 -3.40 -15.23
C ALA A 27 21.21 -4.48 -14.15
N ILE A 28 21.61 -5.71 -14.47
CA ILE A 28 21.56 -6.85 -13.54
C ILE A 28 22.54 -6.66 -12.36
N SER A 29 23.75 -6.15 -12.61
CA SER A 29 24.72 -5.89 -11.53
C SER A 29 24.35 -4.71 -10.65
N SER A 30 23.59 -3.74 -11.17
CA SER A 30 23.15 -2.57 -10.39
C SER A 30 22.04 -2.89 -9.39
N ILE A 31 21.34 -4.04 -9.53
CA ILE A 31 20.07 -4.29 -8.85
C ILE A 31 20.06 -5.55 -7.98
N ILE A 32 20.78 -6.61 -8.37
CA ILE A 32 21.02 -7.76 -7.47
C ILE A 32 22.11 -7.41 -6.43
N GLY A 33 22.81 -6.29 -6.61
CA GLY A 33 24.00 -5.96 -5.85
C GLY A 33 25.22 -6.74 -6.35
N ILE A 34 26.33 -6.66 -5.62
CA ILE A 34 27.51 -7.47 -5.92
C ILE A 34 27.21 -8.90 -5.47
N ILE A 35 26.86 -9.77 -6.41
CA ILE A 35 26.76 -11.20 -6.19
C ILE A 35 28.17 -11.71 -5.88
N ASP A 36 28.36 -12.37 -4.74
CA ASP A 36 29.63 -13.02 -4.44
C ASP A 36 29.89 -14.09 -5.51
N LYS A 37 31.10 -14.13 -6.08
CA LYS A 37 31.45 -15.07 -7.14
C LYS A 37 31.29 -16.54 -6.72
N ARG A 38 31.23 -16.81 -5.41
CA ARG A 38 30.99 -18.13 -4.82
C ARG A 38 29.51 -18.52 -4.82
N ASP A 39 28.59 -17.58 -5.01
CA ASP A 39 27.16 -17.85 -5.15
C ASP A 39 26.83 -18.35 -6.56
N LEU A 40 27.30 -19.57 -6.85
CA LEU A 40 27.11 -20.24 -8.14
C LEU A 40 25.63 -20.50 -8.45
N ASN A 41 24.81 -20.66 -7.40
CA ASN A 41 23.37 -20.88 -7.54
C ASN A 41 22.69 -19.63 -8.08
N CYS A 42 22.92 -18.46 -7.48
CA CYS A 42 22.37 -17.20 -7.96
C CYS A 42 22.82 -16.89 -9.39
N ALA A 43 24.10 -17.14 -9.71
CA ALA A 43 24.61 -16.96 -11.07
C ALA A 43 23.88 -17.85 -12.10
N ALA A 44 23.69 -19.14 -11.78
CA ALA A 44 22.96 -20.07 -12.63
C ALA A 44 21.48 -19.66 -12.81
N GLU A 45 20.84 -19.18 -11.74
CA GLU A 45 19.46 -18.69 -11.79
C GLU A 45 19.30 -17.46 -12.70
N ILE A 46 20.25 -16.53 -12.66
CA ILE A 46 20.23 -15.35 -13.53
C ILE A 46 20.36 -15.76 -14.99
N ASP A 47 21.27 -16.67 -15.31
CA ASP A 47 21.46 -17.12 -16.70
C ASP A 47 20.27 -17.93 -17.21
N ARG A 48 19.62 -18.70 -16.33
CA ARG A 48 18.31 -19.32 -16.62
C ARG A 48 17.26 -18.24 -16.93
N ALA A 49 17.13 -17.23 -16.08
CA ALA A 49 16.15 -16.15 -16.27
C ALA A 49 16.35 -15.41 -17.62
N LYS A 50 17.60 -15.08 -17.97
CA LYS A 50 17.91 -14.48 -19.29
C LYS A 50 17.55 -15.39 -20.46
N THR A 51 17.78 -16.69 -20.31
CA THR A 51 17.47 -17.67 -21.37
C THR A 51 15.96 -17.78 -21.56
N ASP A 52 15.22 -17.92 -20.46
CA ASP A 52 13.77 -18.04 -20.48
C ASP A 52 13.12 -16.77 -21.05
N PHE A 53 13.62 -15.58 -20.65
CA PHE A 53 13.10 -14.28 -21.08
C PHE A 53 13.10 -14.08 -22.60
N LYS A 54 14.01 -14.75 -23.33
CA LYS A 54 14.03 -14.71 -24.80
C LYS A 54 12.82 -15.40 -25.44
N SER A 55 12.24 -16.37 -24.74
CA SER A 55 11.11 -17.17 -25.22
C SER A 55 9.78 -16.77 -24.56
N LYS A 56 9.85 -16.27 -23.33
CA LYS A 56 8.68 -15.99 -22.51
C LYS A 56 8.99 -14.94 -21.46
N GLU A 57 8.15 -13.92 -21.41
CA GLU A 57 8.23 -12.86 -20.42
C GLU A 57 7.34 -13.20 -19.24
N VAL A 58 7.90 -13.10 -18.03
CA VAL A 58 7.21 -13.45 -16.81
C VAL A 58 7.45 -12.35 -15.78
N PHE A 59 6.37 -11.83 -15.21
CA PHE A 59 6.42 -11.05 -13.99
C PHE A 59 6.19 -12.01 -12.83
N TYR A 60 7.22 -12.18 -12.01
CA TYR A 60 7.09 -12.91 -10.76
C TYR A 60 6.76 -11.95 -9.63
N TYR A 61 5.83 -12.35 -8.76
CA TYR A 61 5.52 -11.63 -7.53
C TYR A 61 5.85 -12.52 -6.34
N ILE A 62 6.66 -12.00 -5.41
CA ILE A 62 6.95 -12.67 -4.14
C ILE A 62 6.14 -11.99 -3.05
N GLU A 63 5.45 -12.80 -2.26
CA GLU A 63 4.71 -12.30 -1.11
C GLU A 63 5.68 -11.88 0.01
N PRO A 64 5.70 -10.60 0.42
CA PRO A 64 6.55 -10.16 1.51
C PRO A 64 6.09 -10.76 2.84
N GLU A 65 7.04 -11.27 3.64
CA GLU A 65 6.77 -11.85 4.95
C GLU A 65 6.26 -10.79 5.94
N GLY A 66 5.25 -11.13 6.74
CA GLY A 66 4.77 -10.27 7.83
C GLY A 66 3.92 -9.07 7.38
N TYR A 67 3.45 -9.03 6.13
CA TYR A 67 2.54 -7.98 5.68
C TYR A 67 1.19 -8.08 6.41
N LEU A 68 0.90 -7.09 7.25
CA LEU A 68 -0.36 -6.99 8.02
C LEU A 68 -1.50 -6.35 7.23
N ASP A 69 -1.26 -5.94 5.98
CA ASP A 69 -2.30 -5.45 5.09
C ASP A 69 -3.07 -6.63 4.53
N ILE A 70 -4.31 -6.83 5.01
CA ILE A 70 -5.20 -7.90 4.55
C ILE A 70 -5.61 -7.78 3.07
N ASN A 71 -5.41 -6.60 2.46
CA ASN A 71 -5.87 -6.26 1.12
C ASN A 71 -4.73 -6.01 0.13
N TYR A 72 -3.47 -6.31 0.45
CA TYR A 72 -2.31 -6.12 -0.43
C TYR A 72 -2.47 -6.76 -1.82
N LYS A 73 -3.22 -7.87 -1.95
CA LYS A 73 -3.51 -8.55 -3.23
C LYS A 73 -4.71 -7.98 -4.01
N ARG A 74 -5.38 -6.93 -3.52
CA ARG A 74 -6.61 -6.38 -4.14
C ARG A 74 -6.46 -6.00 -5.61
N HIS A 75 -5.25 -5.60 -6.01
CA HIS A 75 -4.94 -5.18 -7.38
C HIS A 75 -4.63 -6.35 -8.34
N PHE A 76 -4.47 -7.58 -7.84
CA PHE A 76 -4.01 -8.73 -8.64
C PHE A 76 -4.88 -9.05 -9.87
N PRO A 77 -6.23 -9.01 -9.79
CA PRO A 77 -7.07 -9.25 -10.97
C PRO A 77 -6.75 -8.27 -12.10
N PHE A 78 -6.65 -6.97 -11.78
CA PHE A 78 -6.34 -5.90 -12.73
C PHE A 78 -4.89 -6.01 -13.24
N LEU A 79 -3.96 -6.36 -12.36
CA LEU A 79 -2.55 -6.54 -12.72
C LEU A 79 -2.39 -7.68 -13.74
N ASN A 80 -3.01 -8.83 -13.48
CA ASN A 80 -2.96 -9.98 -14.39
C ASN A 80 -3.56 -9.64 -15.76
N GLU A 81 -4.66 -8.88 -15.81
CA GLU A 81 -5.22 -8.40 -17.08
C GLU A 81 -4.28 -7.46 -17.83
N LEU A 82 -3.64 -6.50 -17.13
CA LEU A 82 -2.69 -5.56 -17.73
C LEU A 82 -1.45 -6.28 -18.30
N LEU A 83 -0.92 -7.27 -17.58
CA LEU A 83 0.21 -8.09 -18.01
C LEU A 83 -0.15 -8.98 -19.20
N LYS A 84 -1.31 -9.64 -19.15
CA LYS A 84 -1.80 -10.49 -20.25
C LYS A 84 -1.95 -9.71 -21.56
N LYS A 85 -2.43 -8.46 -21.50
CA LYS A 85 -2.50 -7.56 -22.68
C LYS A 85 -1.13 -7.25 -23.29
N LYS A 86 -0.06 -7.38 -22.51
CA LYS A 86 1.34 -7.20 -22.95
C LYS A 86 2.03 -8.52 -23.32
N GLY A 87 1.34 -9.66 -23.20
CA GLY A 87 1.94 -10.98 -23.41
C GLY A 87 2.85 -11.45 -22.26
N ILE A 88 2.79 -10.78 -21.10
CA ILE A 88 3.60 -11.11 -19.92
C ILE A 88 2.80 -12.06 -19.03
N GLN A 89 3.38 -13.19 -18.65
CA GLN A 89 2.76 -14.11 -17.70
C GLN A 89 2.93 -13.59 -16.27
N PHE A 90 1.88 -13.63 -15.46
CA PHE A 90 1.96 -13.37 -14.02
C PHE A 90 2.15 -14.68 -13.25
N LEU A 91 3.14 -14.75 -12.36
CA LEU A 91 3.36 -15.87 -11.45
C LEU A 91 3.58 -15.36 -10.02
N ALA A 92 2.67 -15.70 -9.11
CA ALA A 92 2.85 -15.46 -7.68
C ALA A 92 3.57 -16.66 -7.04
N SER A 93 4.69 -16.40 -6.36
CA SER A 93 5.41 -17.39 -5.56
C SER A 93 5.03 -17.26 -4.08
N GLN A 94 4.95 -18.41 -3.40
CA GLN A 94 4.82 -18.48 -1.94
C GLN A 94 6.20 -18.51 -1.25
N GLU A 95 7.28 -18.45 -2.02
CA GLU A 95 8.63 -18.36 -1.47
C GLU A 95 8.76 -17.08 -0.62
N ILE A 96 9.46 -17.19 0.49
CA ILE A 96 9.70 -16.07 1.39
C ILE A 96 10.87 -15.24 0.86
N GLU A 97 10.70 -13.92 0.76
CA GLU A 97 11.82 -13.02 0.48
C GLU A 97 12.70 -12.87 1.72
N ILE A 98 13.77 -13.67 1.82
CA ILE A 98 14.81 -13.48 2.83
C ILE A 98 15.87 -12.56 2.21
N SER A 99 15.99 -11.33 2.73
CA SER A 99 16.83 -10.28 2.13
C SER A 99 18.28 -10.69 1.88
N SER A 100 18.84 -11.52 2.75
CA SER A 100 20.18 -12.11 2.63
C SER A 100 20.37 -13.12 3.75
N PHE A 101 21.03 -14.24 3.48
CA PHE A 101 21.59 -15.07 4.55
C PHE A 101 23.08 -15.29 4.29
N TRP A 102 23.83 -15.46 5.37
CA TRP A 102 25.28 -15.59 5.29
C TRP A 102 25.66 -17.07 5.27
N MET A 103 26.56 -17.43 4.37
CA MET A 103 27.24 -18.71 4.40
C MET A 103 28.66 -18.52 4.91
N GLU A 104 29.11 -19.45 5.73
CA GLU A 104 30.49 -19.51 6.21
C GLU A 104 31.12 -20.80 5.70
N THR A 105 32.30 -20.69 5.09
CA THR A 105 33.05 -21.84 4.60
C THR A 105 34.52 -21.53 4.75
N ASN A 106 35.30 -22.42 5.38
CA ASN A 106 36.73 -22.24 5.61
C ASN A 106 37.10 -20.89 6.28
N ASN A 107 36.35 -20.47 7.31
CA ASN A 107 36.50 -19.17 8.01
C ASN A 107 36.26 -17.92 7.14
N GLU A 108 35.70 -18.07 5.94
CA GLU A 108 35.28 -16.96 5.11
C GLU A 108 33.75 -16.88 5.08
N LYS A 109 33.23 -15.67 5.38
CA LYS A 109 31.80 -15.38 5.40
C LYS A 109 31.41 -14.61 4.14
N TYR A 110 30.36 -15.05 3.47
CA TYR A 110 29.80 -14.37 2.30
C TYR A 110 28.28 -14.38 2.27
N SER A 111 27.72 -13.37 1.61
CA SER A 111 26.27 -13.21 1.48
C SER A 111 25.77 -14.05 0.33
N LEU A 112 24.74 -14.84 0.58
CA LEU A 112 23.95 -15.49 -0.45
C LEU A 112 22.71 -14.67 -0.73
N ILE A 113 22.35 -14.60 -2.01
CA ILE A 113 21.19 -13.86 -2.46
C ILE A 113 20.10 -14.85 -2.82
N THR A 114 18.93 -14.68 -2.21
CA THR A 114 17.75 -15.49 -2.49
C THR A 114 17.00 -14.96 -3.71
N ASN A 115 16.23 -15.86 -4.33
CA ASN A 115 15.24 -15.53 -5.36
C ASN A 115 15.87 -14.79 -6.55
N CYS A 116 17.10 -15.16 -6.94
CA CYS A 116 17.85 -14.48 -8.00
C CYS A 116 17.15 -14.61 -9.36
N TYR A 117 16.50 -15.74 -9.61
CA TYR A 117 15.68 -15.91 -10.81
C TYR A 117 14.54 -14.87 -10.89
N TYR A 118 13.79 -14.70 -9.79
CA TYR A 118 12.71 -13.70 -9.67
C TYR A 118 13.27 -12.29 -9.92
N LYS A 119 14.34 -11.91 -9.19
CA LYS A 119 14.95 -10.58 -9.29
C LYS A 119 15.42 -10.29 -10.72
N ALA A 120 16.08 -11.26 -11.35
CA ALA A 120 16.55 -11.12 -12.73
C ALA A 120 15.40 -11.03 -13.74
N SER A 121 14.38 -11.88 -13.64
CA SER A 121 13.23 -11.88 -14.54
C SER A 121 12.47 -10.55 -14.50
N ASN A 122 12.23 -10.05 -13.29
CA ASN A 122 11.58 -8.76 -13.06
C ASN A 122 12.43 -7.59 -13.57
N GLU A 123 13.74 -7.67 -13.42
CA GLU A 123 14.62 -6.61 -13.93
C GLU A 123 14.69 -6.59 -15.46
N LEU A 124 14.67 -7.76 -16.10
CA LEU A 124 14.58 -7.83 -17.57
C LEU A 124 13.30 -7.14 -18.09
N LEU A 125 12.19 -7.23 -17.36
CA LEU A 125 10.97 -6.47 -17.67
C LEU A 125 11.18 -4.96 -17.53
N ASN A 126 11.83 -4.49 -16.46
CA ASN A 126 12.14 -3.07 -16.28
C ASN A 126 13.07 -2.55 -17.39
N VAL A 127 14.10 -3.31 -17.78
CA VAL A 127 15.00 -2.95 -18.87
C VAL A 127 14.22 -2.84 -20.18
N LYS A 128 13.35 -3.80 -20.48
CA LYS A 128 12.59 -3.85 -21.73
C LYS A 128 11.51 -2.78 -21.84
N TYR A 129 10.73 -2.57 -20.77
CA TYR A 129 9.56 -1.69 -20.77
C TYR A 129 9.80 -0.33 -20.13
N GLY A 130 11.01 -0.08 -19.65
CA GLY A 130 11.46 1.16 -19.03
C GLY A 130 11.55 1.07 -17.51
N ASN A 131 12.50 1.84 -16.96
CA ASN A 131 12.78 1.83 -15.53
C ASN A 131 11.50 2.02 -14.68
N ASN A 132 11.37 1.20 -13.65
CA ASN A 132 10.19 1.10 -12.76
C ASN A 132 8.91 0.59 -13.43
N PHE A 133 8.99 -0.15 -14.54
CA PHE A 133 7.82 -0.74 -15.19
C PHE A 133 6.94 -1.52 -14.20
N ILE A 134 7.53 -2.41 -13.41
CA ILE A 134 6.80 -3.24 -12.44
C ILE A 134 6.02 -2.37 -11.44
N LYS A 135 6.72 -1.46 -10.77
CA LYS A 135 6.10 -0.53 -9.83
C LYS A 135 4.94 0.25 -10.46
N LYS A 136 5.11 0.72 -11.70
CA LYS A 136 4.08 1.50 -12.40
C LYS A 136 2.88 0.65 -12.78
N ILE A 137 3.07 -0.59 -13.25
CA ILE A 137 1.96 -1.46 -13.65
C ILE A 137 1.17 -1.94 -12.43
N GLU A 138 1.82 -2.18 -11.29
CA GLU A 138 1.17 -2.46 -10.01
C GLU A 138 0.35 -1.26 -9.52
N GLN A 139 0.93 -0.05 -9.52
CA GLN A 139 0.21 1.19 -9.17
C GLN A 139 -1.00 1.43 -10.08
N THR A 140 -0.86 1.15 -11.38
CA THR A 140 -1.95 1.26 -12.35
C THR A 140 -3.05 0.25 -12.03
N ALA A 141 -2.69 -1.00 -11.74
CA ALA A 141 -3.65 -2.04 -11.37
C ALA A 141 -4.43 -1.68 -10.09
N ASP A 142 -3.74 -1.14 -9.09
CA ASP A 142 -4.37 -0.73 -7.83
C ASP A 142 -5.30 0.48 -8.03
N SER A 143 -4.89 1.43 -8.87
CA SER A 143 -5.76 2.55 -9.27
C SER A 143 -7.01 2.07 -9.99
N LEU A 144 -6.91 1.06 -10.88
CA LEU A 144 -8.05 0.47 -11.56
C LEU A 144 -9.00 -0.23 -10.58
N TYR A 145 -8.44 -0.95 -9.59
CA TYR A 145 -9.23 -1.53 -8.50
C TYR A 145 -10.05 -0.45 -7.78
N VAL A 146 -9.40 0.63 -7.34
CA VAL A 146 -10.07 1.73 -6.64
C VAL A 146 -11.14 2.39 -7.51
N VAL A 147 -10.83 2.70 -8.78
CA VAL A 147 -11.78 3.32 -9.71
C VAL A 147 -12.97 2.42 -10.00
N SER A 148 -12.76 1.11 -10.14
CA SER A 148 -13.86 0.15 -10.36
C SER A 148 -14.85 0.09 -9.19
N ARG A 149 -14.39 0.47 -7.98
CA ARG A 149 -15.16 0.49 -6.74
C ARG A 149 -15.38 1.91 -6.21
N ILE A 150 -15.26 2.94 -7.05
CA ILE A 150 -15.22 4.35 -6.60
C ILE A 150 -16.47 4.81 -5.83
N ASN A 151 -17.60 4.11 -6.02
CA ASN A 151 -18.85 4.40 -5.33
C ASN A 151 -19.03 3.59 -4.03
N ASP A 152 -18.20 2.58 -3.80
CA ASP A 152 -18.21 1.78 -2.57
C ASP A 152 -17.66 2.60 -1.40
N VAL A 153 -17.96 2.13 -0.17
CA VAL A 153 -17.41 2.69 1.06
C VAL A 153 -16.22 1.84 1.50
N PHE A 154 -15.02 2.42 1.45
CA PHE A 154 -13.77 1.78 1.83
C PHE A 154 -13.62 1.79 3.36
N ASP A 155 -13.10 0.71 3.96
CA ASP A 155 -12.83 0.68 5.39
C ASP A 155 -11.59 1.52 5.72
N TYR A 156 -11.75 2.55 6.56
CA TYR A 156 -10.63 3.32 7.07
C TYR A 156 -10.14 2.71 8.39
N PRO A 157 -8.82 2.46 8.56
CA PRO A 157 -7.71 2.86 7.68
C PRO A 157 -7.22 1.76 6.71
N ASN A 158 -7.90 0.62 6.65
CA ASN A 158 -7.34 -0.62 6.08
C ASN A 158 -7.40 -0.70 4.54
N GLU A 159 -8.29 0.05 3.89
CA GLU A 159 -8.44 0.03 2.42
C GLU A 159 -8.02 1.36 1.76
N VAL A 160 -7.35 2.24 2.51
CA VAL A 160 -6.90 3.56 2.05
C VAL A 160 -5.38 3.65 2.10
N ASP A 161 -4.82 4.69 1.51
CA ASP A 161 -3.38 4.94 1.50
C ASP A 161 -2.84 5.04 2.94
N ALA A 162 -1.67 4.46 3.16
CA ALA A 162 -1.00 4.50 4.46
C ALA A 162 -0.85 5.94 4.95
N TYR A 163 -1.11 6.14 6.24
CA TYR A 163 -1.05 7.45 6.90
C TYR A 163 -2.00 8.51 6.32
N CYS A 164 -3.08 8.10 5.63
CA CYS A 164 -4.09 9.04 5.14
C CYS A 164 -4.69 9.87 6.28
N MET A 165 -4.69 11.19 6.12
CA MET A 165 -5.19 12.17 7.10
C MET A 165 -6.56 12.69 6.68
N ILE A 166 -7.58 12.32 7.44
CA ILE A 166 -8.99 12.74 7.25
C ILE A 166 -9.38 13.94 8.15
N TYR A 167 -8.53 14.32 9.10
CA TYR A 167 -8.76 15.45 10.00
C TYR A 167 -7.66 16.52 9.90
N PRO A 168 -7.99 17.79 9.56
CA PRO A 168 -7.00 18.78 9.13
C PRO A 168 -6.10 19.32 10.24
N LYS A 169 -6.53 19.27 11.51
CA LYS A 169 -5.75 19.79 12.64
C LYS A 169 -4.68 18.83 13.16
N ALA A 170 -4.71 17.58 12.70
CA ALA A 170 -3.84 16.56 13.22
C ALA A 170 -2.46 16.60 12.57
N ALA A 171 -1.43 16.38 13.36
CA ALA A 171 -0.04 16.39 12.90
C ALA A 171 0.34 15.09 12.17
N ASP A 172 -0.22 13.97 12.62
CA ASP A 172 0.01 12.63 12.07
C ASP A 172 -1.19 11.71 12.28
N PHE A 173 -1.08 10.49 11.74
CA PHE A 173 -2.15 9.50 11.76
C PHE A 173 -2.64 9.14 13.17
N LEU A 174 -1.74 9.06 14.16
CA LEU A 174 -2.06 8.72 15.54
C LEU A 174 -2.73 9.90 16.26
N ASP A 175 -2.30 11.13 15.95
CA ASP A 175 -2.81 12.36 16.54
C ASP A 175 -4.27 12.68 16.12
N GLN A 176 -4.74 12.19 14.96
CA GLN A 176 -6.10 12.46 14.47
C GLN A 176 -7.20 12.18 15.50
N LYS A 177 -7.16 11.00 16.14
CA LYS A 177 -8.17 10.63 17.13
C LYS A 177 -8.13 11.53 18.37
N ILE A 178 -6.96 12.06 18.72
CA ILE A 178 -6.78 12.97 19.86
C ILE A 178 -7.40 14.32 19.51
N GLN A 179 -7.02 14.91 18.37
CA GLN A 179 -7.54 16.22 17.96
C GLN A 179 -9.05 16.22 17.74
N ILE A 180 -9.62 15.16 17.16
CA ILE A 180 -11.08 15.04 16.98
C ILE A 180 -11.79 15.08 18.33
N LYS A 181 -11.31 14.32 19.32
CA LYS A 181 -11.91 14.31 20.66
C LYS A 181 -11.75 15.65 21.37
N LYS A 182 -10.54 16.24 21.30
CA LYS A 182 -10.25 17.54 21.89
C LYS A 182 -11.18 18.62 21.35
N ASP A 183 -11.36 18.68 20.03
CA ASP A 183 -12.25 19.64 19.39
C ASP A 183 -13.73 19.42 19.79
N PHE A 184 -14.19 18.17 19.86
CA PHE A 184 -15.53 17.87 20.35
C PHE A 184 -15.72 18.35 21.80
N PHE A 185 -14.83 17.93 22.71
CA PHE A 185 -14.96 18.25 24.14
C PHE A 185 -14.69 19.71 24.48
N SER A 186 -14.01 20.47 23.62
CA SER A 186 -13.82 21.91 23.82
C SER A 186 -15.13 22.71 23.82
N ASN A 187 -16.17 22.21 23.15
CA ASN A 187 -17.49 22.85 23.07
C ASN A 187 -18.62 22.00 23.68
N PHE A 188 -18.30 20.78 24.14
CA PHE A 188 -19.27 19.88 24.73
C PHE A 188 -19.81 20.44 26.05
N LYS A 189 -21.13 20.34 26.22
CA LYS A 189 -21.80 20.73 27.46
C LYS A 189 -22.59 19.55 28.01
N PHE A 190 -22.32 19.22 29.27
CA PHE A 190 -23.15 18.29 30.00
C PHE A 190 -24.56 18.87 30.15
N PRO A 191 -25.62 18.08 29.88
CA PRO A 191 -26.99 18.49 30.16
C PRO A 191 -27.20 18.85 31.64
N VAL A 192 -28.13 19.76 31.91
CA VAL A 192 -28.45 20.16 33.29
C VAL A 192 -28.99 18.96 34.06
N GLY A 193 -28.41 18.68 35.23
CA GLY A 193 -28.77 17.51 36.05
C GLY A 193 -28.10 16.20 35.62
N PHE A 194 -27.10 16.26 34.73
CA PHE A 194 -26.25 15.12 34.41
C PHE A 194 -25.40 14.71 35.62
N ILE A 195 -25.42 13.42 35.96
CA ILE A 195 -24.67 12.89 37.10
C ILE A 195 -23.28 12.48 36.61
N ARG A 196 -22.25 13.21 37.07
CA ARG A 196 -20.85 12.96 36.72
C ARG A 196 -20.21 11.99 37.70
N LEU A 197 -19.36 11.10 37.19
CA LEU A 197 -18.52 10.20 37.97
C LEU A 197 -17.11 10.82 38.11
N THR A 198 -16.48 10.60 39.26
CA THR A 198 -15.11 11.10 39.53
C THR A 198 -14.05 10.11 39.04
N ASP A 199 -14.30 8.81 39.19
CA ASP A 199 -13.25 7.79 39.01
C ASP A 199 -13.48 6.91 37.77
N LYS A 200 -14.48 7.27 36.96
CA LYS A 200 -14.89 6.53 35.76
C LYS A 200 -15.30 7.49 34.66
N ARG A 201 -15.34 6.99 33.43
CA ARG A 201 -15.94 7.72 32.31
C ARG A 201 -17.44 7.86 32.58
N ASP A 202 -18.04 8.96 32.15
CA ASP A 202 -19.48 9.18 32.31
C ASP A 202 -20.27 8.36 31.27
N PHE A 203 -19.71 8.26 30.08
CA PHE A 203 -20.28 7.54 28.95
C PHE A 203 -19.21 7.11 27.94
N ILE A 204 -19.59 6.18 27.06
CA ILE A 204 -18.88 5.88 25.81
C ILE A 204 -19.84 5.96 24.63
N ALA A 205 -19.51 6.80 23.65
CA ALA A 205 -20.22 6.90 22.39
C ALA A 205 -19.38 6.27 21.28
N LYS A 206 -19.78 5.09 20.81
CA LYS A 206 -19.21 4.42 19.65
C LYS A 206 -19.85 4.98 18.40
N THR A 207 -19.08 5.67 17.57
CA THR A 207 -19.59 6.29 16.35
C THR A 207 -19.01 5.62 15.11
N LEU A 208 -19.85 5.51 14.09
CA LEU A 208 -19.51 5.03 12.76
C LEU A 208 -20.21 5.95 11.76
N PHE A 209 -19.48 6.48 10.78
CA PHE A 209 -20.06 7.31 9.72
C PHE A 209 -19.23 7.23 8.46
N THR A 210 -19.81 7.66 7.34
CA THR A 210 -19.14 7.70 6.04
C THR A 210 -18.61 9.11 5.80
N ILE A 211 -17.32 9.24 5.51
CA ILE A 211 -16.73 10.45 4.92
C ILE A 211 -16.76 10.27 3.41
N ASN A 212 -17.57 11.06 2.72
CA ASN A 212 -17.75 10.98 1.29
C ASN A 212 -16.58 11.63 0.55
N ARG A 213 -16.41 11.26 -0.72
CA ARG A 213 -15.40 11.81 -1.63
C ARG A 213 -15.49 13.33 -1.84
N ASP A 214 -16.64 13.94 -1.55
CA ASP A 214 -16.87 15.39 -1.57
C ASP A 214 -16.62 16.06 -0.21
N ASP A 215 -15.92 15.37 0.69
CA ASP A 215 -15.54 15.81 2.04
C ASP A 215 -16.74 15.96 3.02
N LYS A 216 -17.96 15.58 2.62
CA LYS A 216 -19.15 15.60 3.49
C LYS A 216 -19.37 14.28 4.23
N VAL A 217 -20.12 14.32 5.31
CA VAL A 217 -20.46 13.12 6.10
C VAL A 217 -21.88 12.63 5.84
N SER A 218 -22.05 11.31 5.76
CA SER A 218 -23.35 10.61 5.72
C SER A 218 -23.38 9.42 6.67
N ASP A 219 -24.54 8.76 6.78
CA ASP A 219 -24.72 7.46 7.44
C ASP A 219 -24.22 7.39 8.89
N ILE A 220 -24.41 8.49 9.63
CA ILE A 220 -23.98 8.61 11.02
C ILE A 220 -24.77 7.65 11.91
N LYS A 221 -24.06 6.70 12.52
CA LYS A 221 -24.55 5.76 13.51
C LYS A 221 -23.82 6.01 14.82
N ILE A 222 -24.59 6.14 15.91
CA ILE A 222 -24.05 6.38 17.26
C ILE A 222 -24.69 5.38 18.20
N ASN A 223 -23.86 4.61 18.89
CA ASN A 223 -24.26 3.82 20.03
C ASN A 223 -23.66 4.45 21.30
N LEU A 224 -24.52 4.91 22.21
CA LEU A 224 -24.15 5.62 23.43
C LEU A 224 -24.52 4.77 24.64
N GLU A 225 -23.51 4.45 25.44
CA GLU A 225 -23.62 3.67 26.68
C GLU A 225 -23.23 4.58 27.85
N PHE A 226 -24.07 4.62 28.90
CA PHE A 226 -23.82 5.37 30.12
C PHE A 226 -23.35 4.45 31.24
N GLU A 227 -22.40 4.90 32.04
CA GLU A 227 -22.01 4.18 33.27
C GLU A 227 -23.08 4.32 34.37
N ASN A 228 -23.75 5.48 34.46
CA ASN A 228 -24.89 5.68 35.35
C ASN A 228 -26.22 5.54 34.57
N PRO A 229 -27.06 4.54 34.86
CA PRO A 229 -28.34 4.33 34.17
C PRO A 229 -29.32 5.51 34.27
N GLN A 230 -29.22 6.35 35.32
CA GLN A 230 -30.08 7.53 35.46
C GLN A 230 -29.80 8.60 34.39
N ASN A 231 -28.61 8.57 33.77
CA ASN A 231 -28.25 9.47 32.69
C ASN A 231 -28.87 9.07 31.34
N GLN A 232 -29.55 7.91 31.24
CA GLN A 232 -30.20 7.46 29.99
C GLN A 232 -31.19 8.49 29.44
N LYS A 233 -31.83 9.28 30.30
CA LYS A 233 -32.73 10.39 29.91
C LYS A 233 -32.05 11.46 29.04
N PHE A 234 -30.71 11.56 29.09
CA PHE A 234 -29.90 12.52 28.32
C PHE A 234 -29.35 11.96 27.00
N TYR A 235 -29.76 10.75 26.61
CA TYR A 235 -29.28 10.09 25.40
C TYR A 235 -29.36 11.00 24.17
N ASN A 236 -30.54 11.58 23.93
CA ASN A 236 -30.78 12.42 22.76
C ASN A 236 -29.95 13.72 22.79
N ASP A 237 -29.76 14.33 23.96
CA ASP A 237 -28.99 15.57 24.08
C ASP A 237 -27.51 15.36 23.67
N ILE A 238 -26.91 14.25 24.12
CA ILE A 238 -25.52 13.93 23.79
C ILE A 238 -25.40 13.48 22.33
N VAL A 239 -26.32 12.65 21.85
CA VAL A 239 -26.35 12.21 20.44
C VAL A 239 -26.49 13.40 19.50
N ASN A 240 -27.35 14.37 19.80
CA ASN A 240 -27.52 15.58 18.99
C ASN A 240 -26.25 16.43 18.95
N GLN A 241 -25.55 16.60 20.09
CA GLN A 241 -24.25 17.28 20.11
C GLN A 241 -23.19 16.56 19.27
N LEU A 242 -23.12 15.23 19.34
CA LEU A 242 -22.20 14.42 18.53
C LEU A 242 -22.52 14.52 17.04
N ILE A 243 -23.79 14.39 16.64
CA ILE A 243 -24.22 14.54 15.24
C ILE A 243 -23.87 15.94 14.74
N HIS A 244 -24.13 16.98 15.54
CA HIS A 244 -23.80 18.35 15.17
C HIS A 244 -22.29 18.52 14.97
N PHE A 245 -21.46 18.01 15.88
CA PHE A 245 -20.01 18.04 15.73
C PHE A 245 -19.54 17.28 14.47
N ILE A 246 -20.00 16.04 14.28
CA ILE A 246 -19.61 15.19 13.15
C ILE A 246 -20.00 15.86 11.82
N LYS A 247 -21.19 16.47 11.71
CA LYS A 247 -21.62 17.13 10.46
C LYS A 247 -20.85 18.41 10.13
N ASN A 248 -20.38 19.14 11.15
CA ASN A 248 -19.77 20.47 10.97
C ASN A 248 -18.23 20.45 11.06
N ALA A 249 -17.63 19.33 11.46
CA ALA A 249 -16.20 19.16 11.40
C ALA A 249 -15.68 19.18 9.95
N LYS A 250 -14.48 19.72 9.75
CA LYS A 250 -13.84 19.87 8.44
C LYS A 250 -13.14 18.57 8.01
N TRP A 251 -13.90 17.50 7.81
CA TRP A 251 -13.34 16.23 7.33
C TRP A 251 -12.69 16.38 5.96
N LYS A 252 -11.77 15.48 5.65
CA LYS A 252 -11.22 15.28 4.30
C LYS A 252 -11.51 13.85 3.89
N ALA A 253 -11.95 13.67 2.65
CA ALA A 253 -12.09 12.35 2.05
C ALA A 253 -10.77 11.57 2.15
N ALA A 254 -10.88 10.27 2.42
CA ALA A 254 -9.72 9.40 2.39
C ALA A 254 -9.23 9.23 0.94
N ILE A 255 -7.96 8.91 0.80
CA ILE A 255 -7.30 8.68 -0.49
C ILE A 255 -6.91 7.22 -0.56
N SER A 256 -7.22 6.54 -1.66
CA SER A 256 -6.75 5.19 -1.97
C SER A 256 -6.15 5.18 -3.37
N SER A 257 -4.90 4.74 -3.49
CA SER A 257 -4.09 4.79 -4.72
C SER A 257 -4.08 6.20 -5.35
N GLY A 258 -4.01 7.25 -4.52
CA GLY A 258 -4.04 8.64 -5.00
C GLY A 258 -5.43 9.17 -5.42
N VAL A 259 -6.50 8.39 -5.26
CA VAL A 259 -7.87 8.78 -5.62
C VAL A 259 -8.72 9.02 -4.36
N LYS A 260 -9.50 10.11 -4.33
CA LYS A 260 -10.48 10.35 -3.25
C LYS A 260 -11.60 9.29 -3.28
N VAL A 261 -11.86 8.65 -2.14
CA VAL A 261 -12.89 7.62 -2.00
C VAL A 261 -13.87 7.95 -0.88
N ASN A 262 -15.05 7.34 -0.90
CA ASN A 262 -15.90 7.29 0.28
C ASN A 262 -15.27 6.33 1.29
N SER A 263 -15.25 6.68 2.57
CA SER A 263 -14.67 5.82 3.60
C SER A 263 -15.49 5.76 4.88
N SER A 264 -15.57 4.56 5.46
CA SER A 264 -16.20 4.30 6.75
C SER A 264 -15.20 4.62 7.86
N PHE A 265 -15.54 5.58 8.72
CA PHE A 265 -14.70 5.98 9.84
C PHE A 265 -15.36 5.67 11.19
N LYS A 266 -14.58 5.03 12.07
CA LYS A 266 -15.00 4.66 13.43
C LYS A 266 -14.22 5.43 14.47
N ILE A 267 -14.91 6.08 15.40
CA ILE A 267 -14.29 6.75 16.55
C ILE A 267 -15.17 6.64 17.79
N ASN A 268 -14.54 6.46 18.94
CA ASN A 268 -15.22 6.44 20.23
C ASN A 268 -15.00 7.77 20.96
N PHE A 269 -16.07 8.43 21.35
CA PHE A 269 -16.02 9.59 22.25
C PHE A 269 -16.31 9.15 23.67
N TYR A 270 -15.48 9.61 24.61
CA TYR A 270 -15.65 9.40 26.04
C TYR A 270 -14.92 10.53 26.75
N ASN A 271 -15.45 11.00 27.87
CA ASN A 271 -14.76 11.99 28.69
C ASN A 271 -13.50 11.36 29.31
N GLU A 272 -12.45 12.17 29.44
CA GLU A 272 -11.27 11.76 30.20
C GLU A 272 -11.61 11.71 31.69
N ILE A 273 -11.00 10.75 32.38
CA ILE A 273 -11.05 10.66 33.85
C ILE A 273 -10.07 11.75 34.34
N MET A 274 -10.56 12.65 35.20
CA MET A 274 -9.73 13.71 35.79
C MET A 274 -8.78 13.14 36.84
#